data_AF-A0A2D7HYD2-F1
#
_entry.id   AF-A0A2D7HYD2-F1
#
_cell.length_a   1.000
_cell.length_b   1.000
_cell.length_c   1.000
_cell.angle_alpha   90.00
_cell.angle_beta   90.00
_cell.angle_gamma   90.00
#
_symmetry.space_group_name_H-M   'P 1'
#
loop_
_entity.id
_entity.type
_entity.pdbx_description
1 polymer ?
#
loop_
_entity_poly.entity_id
_entity_poly.type
_entity_poly.pdbx_seq_one_letter_code
_entity_poly.pdbx_strand_id
1 'polypeptide(L)'
;MQSFSRFLARDLLILLLVAALWWAFADLSLGKGLLSDFVGLILGVGFGVCVFLVHEWGHLLGALGTGSQVFAPKSLQSVYLFSFDSKNNTRRQFLIMSISGFAVTGLALVCAYGPLDGPMQASRVARGAIAVLASLTLFIEFPIAIWSIFSPSLPPVETFSKSTATKDNEAPAQV
;
A
#
# COMPACT_ATOMS: atom_id res chain seq x y z
N MET A 1 -15.99 15.45 3.51
CA MET A 1 -15.10 14.37 3.03
C MET A 1 -13.73 14.60 3.65
N GLN A 2 -13.18 13.65 4.39
CA GLN A 2 -11.80 13.77 4.87
C GLN A 2 -10.86 13.78 3.65
N SER A 3 -9.90 14.70 3.65
CA SER A 3 -9.03 14.90 2.49
C SER A 3 -7.82 13.97 2.54
N PHE A 4 -7.68 13.11 1.53
CA PHE A 4 -6.50 12.25 1.34
C PHE A 4 -5.28 13.03 0.78
N SER A 5 -5.39 14.34 0.56
CA SER A 5 -4.33 15.15 -0.07
C SER A 5 -3.00 15.11 0.68
N ARG A 6 -3.04 15.08 2.02
CA ARG A 6 -1.82 15.03 2.85
C ARG A 6 -1.10 13.68 2.71
N PHE A 7 -1.85 12.59 2.57
CA PHE A 7 -1.30 11.26 2.32
C PHE A 7 -0.74 11.16 0.91
N LEU A 8 -1.45 11.72 -0.07
CA LEU A 8 -0.98 11.79 -1.45
C LEU A 8 0.35 12.54 -1.53
N ALA A 9 0.47 13.70 -0.88
CA ALA A 9 1.71 14.46 -0.84
C ALA A 9 2.86 13.68 -0.18
N ARG A 10 2.60 13.02 0.97
CA ARG A 10 3.58 12.17 1.67
C ARG A 10 4.07 11.04 0.76
N ASP A 11 3.14 10.30 0.15
CA ASP A 11 3.46 9.11 -0.63
C ASP A 11 4.16 9.48 -1.93
N LEU A 12 3.70 10.54 -2.62
CA LEU A 12 4.40 11.08 -3.78
C LEU A 12 5.83 11.51 -3.43
N LEU A 13 6.04 12.15 -2.27
CA LEU A 13 7.39 12.53 -1.84
C LEU A 13 8.28 11.29 -1.62
N ILE A 14 7.75 10.24 -0.98
CA ILE A 14 8.47 8.97 -0.79
C ILE A 14 8.81 8.33 -2.13
N LEU A 15 7.84 8.23 -3.04
CA LEU A 15 8.01 7.66 -4.37
C LEU A 15 9.08 8.43 -5.16
N LEU A 16 9.01 9.76 -5.17
CA LEU A 16 9.97 10.61 -5.87
C LEU A 16 11.37 10.51 -5.26
N LEU A 17 11.47 10.47 -3.93
CA LEU A 17 12.75 10.32 -3.25
C LEU A 17 13.41 8.98 -3.58
N VAL A 18 12.67 7.87 -3.48
CA VAL A 18 13.19 6.54 -3.82
C VAL A 18 13.58 6.47 -5.29
N ALA A 19 12.76 7.02 -6.20
CA ALA A 19 13.08 7.06 -7.63
C ALA A 19 14.34 7.88 -7.91
N ALA A 20 14.49 9.05 -7.28
CA ALA A 20 15.67 9.89 -7.42
C ALA A 20 16.93 9.20 -6.88
N LEU A 21 16.84 8.57 -5.70
CA LEU A 21 17.96 7.82 -5.12
C LEU A 21 18.32 6.59 -5.96
N TRP A 22 17.32 5.90 -6.52
CA TRP A 22 17.55 4.78 -7.44
C TRP A 22 18.31 5.26 -8.67
N TRP A 23 17.83 6.31 -9.34
CA TRP A 23 18.48 6.85 -10.53
C TRP A 23 19.91 7.32 -10.26
N ALA A 24 20.16 7.92 -9.09
CA ALA A 24 21.47 8.45 -8.75
C ALA A 24 22.48 7.39 -8.29
N PHE A 25 22.02 6.33 -7.61
CA PHE A 25 22.92 5.47 -6.83
C PHE A 25 22.76 3.97 -7.08
N ALA A 26 21.76 3.51 -7.83
CA ALA A 26 21.52 2.07 -7.96
C ALA A 26 22.69 1.32 -8.63
N ASP A 27 23.42 1.95 -9.55
CA ASP A 27 24.61 1.35 -10.19
C ASP A 27 25.75 1.05 -9.21
N LEU A 28 25.82 1.76 -8.08
CA LEU A 28 26.78 1.43 -7.00
C LEU A 28 26.54 0.03 -6.44
N SER A 29 25.31 -0.49 -6.57
CA SER A 29 24.94 -1.84 -6.13
C SER A 29 25.39 -2.97 -7.09
N LEU A 30 26.10 -2.64 -8.17
CA LEU A 30 26.80 -3.61 -9.03
C LEU A 30 28.18 -4.01 -8.44
N GLY A 31 28.72 -3.19 -7.54
CA GLY A 31 30.02 -3.42 -6.93
C GLY A 31 30.03 -4.58 -5.93
N LYS A 32 31.19 -4.83 -5.33
CA LYS A 32 31.34 -5.79 -4.22
C LYS A 32 31.69 -5.04 -2.93
N GLY A 33 31.24 -5.56 -1.79
CA GLY A 33 31.56 -5.05 -0.47
C GLY A 33 30.45 -4.21 0.17
N LEU A 34 30.69 -3.80 1.41
CA LEU A 34 29.66 -3.27 2.32
C LEU A 34 28.86 -2.09 1.76
N LEU A 35 29.51 -1.18 1.02
CA LEU A 35 28.80 -0.03 0.43
C LEU A 35 27.82 -0.48 -0.65
N SER A 36 28.23 -1.38 -1.55
CA SER A 36 27.38 -1.93 -2.61
C SER A 36 26.19 -2.66 -2.01
N ASP A 37 26.44 -3.50 -1.00
CA ASP A 37 25.41 -4.28 -0.30
C ASP A 37 24.43 -3.35 0.42
N PHE A 38 24.93 -2.32 1.11
CA PHE A 38 24.10 -1.35 1.82
C PHE A 38 23.22 -0.54 0.87
N VAL A 39 23.79 -0.01 -0.22
CA VAL A 39 23.03 0.73 -1.23
C VAL A 39 21.99 -0.18 -1.88
N GLY A 40 22.37 -1.41 -2.24
CA GLY A 40 21.46 -2.40 -2.77
C GLY A 40 20.29 -2.70 -1.84
N LEU A 41 20.56 -2.90 -0.55
CA LEU A 41 19.52 -3.14 0.45
C LEU A 41 18.57 -1.95 0.58
N ILE A 42 19.09 -0.75 0.79
CA ILE A 42 18.28 0.45 1.03
C ILE A 42 17.39 0.77 -0.18
N LEU A 43 17.97 0.74 -1.40
CA LEU A 43 17.20 1.04 -2.62
C LEU A 43 16.18 -0.05 -2.93
N GLY A 44 16.55 -1.33 -2.76
CA GLY A 44 15.65 -2.45 -2.99
C GLY A 44 14.47 -2.46 -2.02
N VAL A 45 14.72 -2.24 -0.72
CA VAL A 45 13.66 -2.11 0.28
C VAL A 45 12.81 -0.86 0.03
N GLY A 46 13.44 0.27 -0.31
CA GLY A 46 12.74 1.49 -0.68
C GLY A 46 11.78 1.29 -1.85
N PHE A 47 12.19 0.55 -2.88
CA PHE A 47 11.33 0.18 -3.99
C PHE A 47 10.14 -0.68 -3.53
N GLY A 48 10.38 -1.64 -2.63
CA GLY A 48 9.32 -2.43 -1.99
C GLY A 48 8.30 -1.56 -1.24
N VAL A 49 8.76 -0.54 -0.50
CA VAL A 49 7.90 0.44 0.17
C VAL A 49 7.04 1.20 -0.84
N CYS A 50 7.61 1.63 -1.97
CA CYS A 50 6.83 2.27 -3.04
C CYS A 50 5.74 1.34 -3.57
N VAL A 51 6.05 0.06 -3.82
CA VAL A 51 5.06 -0.92 -4.27
C VAL A 51 3.94 -1.11 -3.26
N PHE A 52 4.28 -1.23 -1.98
CA PHE A 52 3.28 -1.30 -0.90
C PHE A 52 2.35 -0.07 -0.88
N LEU A 53 2.90 1.14 -0.98
CA LEU A 53 2.09 2.35 -1.01
C LEU A 53 1.17 2.39 -2.24
N VAL A 54 1.68 2.06 -3.43
CA VAL A 54 0.87 2.04 -4.66
C VAL A 54 -0.23 0.98 -4.56
N HIS A 55 0.03 -0.15 -3.89
CA HIS A 55 -0.98 -1.18 -3.63
C HIS A 55 -2.12 -0.66 -2.74
N GLU A 56 -1.81 0.02 -1.64
CA GLU A 56 -2.79 0.68 -0.78
C GLU A 56 -3.61 1.74 -1.55
N TRP A 57 -2.96 2.52 -2.41
CA TRP A 57 -3.64 3.46 -3.31
C TRP A 57 -4.53 2.74 -4.32
N GLY A 58 -4.13 1.58 -4.83
CA GLY A 58 -4.96 0.72 -5.68
C GLY A 58 -6.27 0.34 -5.00
N HIS A 59 -6.19 -0.14 -3.75
CA HIS A 59 -7.37 -0.42 -2.94
C HIS A 59 -8.26 0.82 -2.74
N LEU A 60 -7.67 1.96 -2.37
CA LEU A 60 -8.42 3.20 -2.15
C LEU A 60 -9.12 3.68 -3.43
N LEU A 61 -8.43 3.66 -4.57
CA LEU A 61 -9.01 4.06 -5.86
C LEU A 61 -10.17 3.13 -6.28
N GLY A 62 -10.04 1.82 -6.07
CA GLY A 62 -11.14 0.86 -6.28
C GLY A 62 -12.34 1.13 -5.37
N ALA A 63 -12.09 1.48 -4.11
CA ALA A 63 -13.14 1.85 -3.16
C ALA A 63 -13.84 3.16 -3.56
N LEU A 64 -13.08 4.21 -3.89
CA LEU A 64 -13.62 5.50 -4.32
C LEU A 64 -14.39 5.38 -5.64
N GLY A 65 -13.86 4.62 -6.60
CA GLY A 65 -14.51 4.38 -7.90
C GLY A 65 -15.85 3.64 -7.80
N THR A 66 -16.15 3.03 -6.65
CA THR A 66 -17.41 2.34 -6.37
C THR A 66 -18.29 3.07 -5.35
N GLY A 67 -17.91 4.29 -4.95
CA GLY A 67 -18.64 5.08 -3.96
C GLY A 67 -18.62 4.47 -2.55
N SER A 68 -17.58 3.72 -2.21
CA SER A 68 -17.47 3.08 -0.91
C SER A 68 -17.28 4.10 0.22
N GLN A 69 -17.83 3.82 1.39
CA GLN A 69 -17.54 4.54 2.62
C GLN A 69 -16.16 4.15 3.16
N VAL A 70 -15.23 5.10 3.09
CA VAL A 70 -13.85 4.95 3.56
C VAL A 70 -13.46 6.12 4.44
N PHE A 71 -12.55 5.88 5.39
CA PHE A 71 -12.05 6.89 6.31
C PHE A 71 -10.54 7.01 6.17
N ALA A 72 -10.01 8.24 6.26
CA ALA A 72 -8.56 8.47 6.28
C ALA A 72 -8.04 8.37 7.72
N PRO A 73 -6.80 7.91 7.93
CA PRO A 73 -6.23 7.89 9.27
C PRO A 73 -5.95 9.31 9.75
N LYS A 74 -5.87 9.51 11.07
CA LYS A 74 -5.52 10.80 11.67
C LYS A 74 -4.03 11.13 11.54
N SER A 75 -3.19 10.11 11.59
CA SER A 75 -1.74 10.26 11.61
C SER A 75 -1.13 9.91 10.26
N LEU A 76 -0.18 10.73 9.82
CA LEU A 76 0.67 10.44 8.65
C LEU A 76 1.64 9.28 8.90
N GLN A 77 1.76 8.80 10.14
CA GLN A 77 2.53 7.61 10.49
C GLN A 77 1.72 6.31 10.33
N SER A 78 0.43 6.40 9.97
CA SER A 78 -0.37 5.21 9.69
C SER A 78 0.22 4.44 8.52
N VAL A 79 0.40 3.13 8.73
CA VAL A 79 0.86 2.17 7.72
C VAL A 79 -0.21 1.98 6.65
N TYR A 80 -1.48 1.84 7.06
CA TYR A 80 -2.62 1.75 6.16
C TYR A 80 -3.07 3.12 5.68
N LEU A 81 -3.48 3.20 4.41
CA LEU A 81 -3.90 4.45 3.79
C LEU A 81 -5.35 4.83 4.13
N PHE A 82 -6.22 3.84 4.35
CA PHE A 82 -7.62 4.05 4.68
C PHE A 82 -8.19 2.90 5.52
N SER A 83 -9.38 3.13 6.08
CA SER A 83 -10.21 2.09 6.70
C SER A 83 -11.51 1.94 5.91
N PHE A 84 -11.87 0.71 5.56
CA PHE A 84 -13.10 0.38 4.84
C PHE A 84 -14.24 0.06 5.81
N ASP A 85 -15.41 0.68 5.65
CA ASP A 85 -16.57 0.39 6.50
C ASP A 85 -17.28 -0.89 6.02
N SER A 86 -16.94 -2.05 6.60
CA SER A 86 -17.49 -3.34 6.19
C SER A 86 -19.01 -3.45 6.42
N LYS A 87 -19.56 -2.62 7.32
CA LYS A 87 -20.99 -2.63 7.69
C LYS A 87 -21.85 -1.79 6.75
N ASN A 88 -21.28 -0.71 6.21
CA ASN A 88 -22.00 0.23 5.36
C ASN A 88 -21.67 0.10 3.88
N ASN A 89 -20.76 -0.79 3.51
CA ASN A 89 -20.43 -1.10 2.13
C ASN A 89 -20.97 -2.47 1.70
N THR A 90 -21.14 -2.61 0.39
CA THR A 90 -21.62 -3.83 -0.25
C THR A 90 -20.46 -4.77 -0.59
N ARG A 91 -20.80 -6.05 -0.81
CA ARG A 91 -19.82 -7.05 -1.30
C ARG A 91 -19.18 -6.69 -2.62
N ARG A 92 -19.94 -6.08 -3.54
CA ARG A 92 -19.38 -5.61 -4.82
C ARG A 92 -18.30 -4.54 -4.60
N GLN A 93 -18.55 -3.59 -3.70
CA GLN A 93 -17.59 -2.55 -3.33
C GLN A 93 -16.33 -3.16 -2.70
N PHE A 94 -16.50 -4.10 -1.78
CA PHE A 94 -15.37 -4.83 -1.19
C PHE A 94 -14.53 -5.58 -2.22
N LEU A 95 -15.16 -6.36 -3.11
CA LEU A 95 -14.44 -7.14 -4.12
C LEU A 95 -13.71 -6.25 -5.12
N ILE A 96 -14.30 -5.14 -5.56
CA ILE A 96 -13.63 -4.21 -6.48
C ILE A 96 -12.43 -3.56 -5.79
N MET A 97 -12.59 -3.11 -4.54
CA MET A 97 -11.47 -2.60 -3.74
C MET A 97 -10.36 -3.63 -3.64
N SER A 98 -10.65 -4.88 -3.25
CA SER A 98 -9.66 -5.95 -3.16
C SER A 98 -8.95 -6.22 -4.49
N ILE A 99 -9.71 -6.40 -5.58
CA ILE A 99 -9.16 -6.67 -6.91
C ILE A 99 -8.28 -5.53 -7.42
N SER A 100 -8.60 -4.27 -7.09
CA SER A 100 -7.76 -3.13 -7.48
C SER A 100 -6.37 -3.17 -6.83
N GLY A 101 -6.26 -3.55 -5.54
CA GLY A 101 -4.95 -3.79 -4.91
C GLY A 101 -4.22 -4.99 -5.52
N PHE A 102 -4.95 -6.07 -5.81
CA PHE A 102 -4.35 -7.27 -6.45
C PHE A 102 -3.81 -6.96 -7.85
N ALA A 103 -4.51 -6.14 -8.62
CA ALA A 103 -4.07 -5.71 -9.95
C ALA A 103 -2.76 -4.92 -9.87
N VAL A 104 -2.61 -4.04 -8.86
CA VAL A 104 -1.34 -3.34 -8.61
C VAL A 104 -0.24 -4.33 -8.23
N THR A 105 -0.51 -5.29 -7.34
CA THR A 105 0.47 -6.34 -6.98
C THR A 105 0.91 -7.14 -8.20
N GLY A 106 -0.03 -7.53 -9.07
CA GLY A 106 0.27 -8.23 -10.32
C GLY A 106 1.13 -7.40 -11.26
N LEU A 107 0.81 -6.11 -11.43
CA LEU A 107 1.62 -5.18 -12.22
C LEU A 107 3.03 -5.02 -11.63
N ALA A 108 3.14 -4.92 -10.31
CA ALA A 108 4.43 -4.81 -9.62
C ALA A 108 5.30 -6.06 -9.87
N LEU A 109 4.73 -7.26 -9.87
CA LEU A 109 5.45 -8.49 -10.24
C LEU A 109 5.93 -8.44 -11.70
N VAL A 110 5.09 -8.00 -12.63
CA VAL A 110 5.49 -7.83 -14.04
C VAL A 110 6.66 -6.83 -14.14
N CYS A 111 6.60 -5.71 -13.43
CA CYS A 111 7.69 -4.73 -13.39
C CYS A 111 8.97 -5.28 -12.73
N ALA A 112 8.84 -6.10 -11.68
CA ALA A 112 9.99 -6.65 -10.96
C ALA A 112 10.76 -7.70 -11.76
N TYR A 113 10.03 -8.54 -12.51
CA TYR A 113 10.60 -9.68 -13.23
C TYR A 113 10.73 -9.45 -14.74
N GLY A 114 10.19 -8.35 -15.27
CA GLY A 114 10.38 -7.90 -16.64
C GLY A 114 11.53 -6.89 -16.78
N PRO A 115 11.28 -5.58 -16.60
CA PRO A 115 12.23 -4.51 -16.91
C PRO A 115 13.33 -4.28 -15.86
N LEU A 116 13.21 -4.79 -14.63
CA LEU A 116 14.21 -4.54 -13.58
C LEU A 116 15.54 -5.23 -13.91
N ASP A 117 16.66 -4.52 -13.87
CA ASP A 117 17.96 -5.06 -14.28
C ASP A 117 18.49 -6.13 -13.29
N GLY A 118 18.76 -7.34 -13.77
CA GLY A 118 19.06 -8.52 -12.93
C GLY A 118 20.40 -8.56 -12.17
N PRO A 119 21.50 -7.98 -12.67
CA PRO A 119 22.81 -8.00 -12.00
C PRO A 119 22.88 -7.14 -10.73
N MET A 120 22.11 -6.05 -10.66
CA MET A 120 22.13 -5.11 -9.53
C MET A 120 21.61 -5.76 -8.25
N GLN A 121 22.35 -5.59 -7.14
CA GLN A 121 21.88 -6.07 -5.84
C GLN A 121 20.58 -5.38 -5.43
N ALA A 122 20.41 -4.09 -5.77
CA ALA A 122 19.17 -3.35 -5.54
C ALA A 122 17.95 -4.02 -6.17
N SER A 123 18.07 -4.45 -7.43
CA SER A 123 17.00 -5.13 -8.15
C SER A 123 16.65 -6.49 -7.55
N ARG A 124 17.64 -7.24 -7.06
CA ARG A 124 17.40 -8.54 -6.40
C ARG A 124 16.65 -8.37 -5.09
N VAL A 125 17.04 -7.38 -4.28
CA VAL A 125 16.35 -7.04 -3.04
C VAL A 125 14.93 -6.56 -3.33
N ALA A 126 14.74 -5.69 -4.33
CA ALA A 126 13.42 -5.23 -4.76
C ALA A 126 12.50 -6.39 -5.18
N ARG A 127 12.99 -7.33 -6.01
CA ARG A 127 12.25 -8.54 -6.38
C ARG A 127 11.85 -9.36 -5.16
N GLY A 128 12.76 -9.56 -4.22
CA GLY A 128 12.48 -10.25 -2.97
C GLY A 128 11.39 -9.56 -2.15
N ALA A 129 11.48 -8.24 -1.96
CA ALA A 129 10.48 -7.46 -1.25
C ALA A 129 9.10 -7.55 -1.92
N ILE A 130 9.04 -7.43 -3.25
CA ILE A 130 7.79 -7.53 -4.02
C ILE A 130 7.22 -8.95 -3.95
N ALA A 131 8.05 -9.99 -3.99
CA ALA A 131 7.61 -11.37 -3.83
C ALA A 131 7.01 -11.62 -2.43
N VAL A 132 7.60 -11.03 -1.38
CA VAL A 132 7.04 -11.08 -0.03
C VAL A 132 5.68 -10.38 0.01
N LEU A 133 5.57 -9.15 -0.50
CA LEU A 133 4.30 -8.42 -0.56
C LEU A 133 3.23 -9.19 -1.35
N ALA A 134 3.59 -9.73 -2.51
CA ALA A 134 2.68 -10.56 -3.31
C ALA A 134 2.26 -11.84 -2.57
N SER A 135 3.14 -12.42 -1.77
CA SER A 135 2.80 -13.57 -0.92
C SER A 135 1.81 -13.18 0.17
N LEU A 136 1.95 -12.00 0.78
CA LEU A 136 0.96 -11.49 1.74
C LEU A 136 -0.41 -11.32 1.07
N THR A 137 -0.45 -10.70 -0.12
CA THR A 137 -1.69 -10.59 -0.90
C THR A 137 -2.28 -11.98 -1.23
N LEU A 138 -1.46 -12.93 -1.66
CA LEU A 138 -1.93 -14.27 -2.07
C LEU A 138 -2.41 -15.12 -0.89
N PHE A 139 -1.73 -15.07 0.26
CA PHE A 139 -2.00 -15.96 1.39
C PHE A 139 -2.89 -15.33 2.46
N ILE A 140 -3.04 -14.01 2.48
CA ILE A 140 -3.86 -13.30 3.47
C ILE A 140 -5.07 -12.68 2.79
N GLU A 141 -4.86 -11.76 1.86
CA GLU A 141 -5.97 -10.97 1.30
C GLU A 141 -6.83 -11.78 0.33
N PHE A 142 -6.23 -12.60 -0.52
CA PHE A 142 -6.95 -13.39 -1.51
C PHE A 142 -7.91 -14.39 -0.85
N PRO A 143 -7.53 -15.17 0.18
CA PRO A 143 -8.47 -16.01 0.93
C PRO A 143 -9.62 -15.22 1.55
N ILE A 144 -9.34 -14.03 2.11
CA ILE A 144 -10.39 -13.15 2.68
C ILE A 144 -11.35 -12.70 1.58
N ALA A 145 -10.82 -12.31 0.41
CA ALA A 145 -11.63 -11.92 -0.74
C ALA A 145 -12.52 -13.06 -1.24
N ILE A 146 -11.97 -14.27 -1.40
CA ILE A 146 -12.75 -15.45 -1.80
C ILE A 146 -13.80 -15.82 -0.75
N TRP A 147 -13.43 -15.83 0.53
CA TRP A 147 -14.34 -16.10 1.63
C TRP A 147 -15.52 -15.12 1.65
N SER A 148 -15.28 -13.84 1.35
CA SER A 148 -16.32 -12.81 1.30
C SER A 148 -17.41 -13.07 0.25
N ILE A 149 -17.11 -13.84 -0.80
CA ILE A 149 -18.08 -14.22 -1.85
C ILE A 149 -19.18 -15.11 -1.27
N PHE A 150 -18.79 -16.06 -0.41
CA PHE A 150 -19.69 -17.06 0.15
C PHE A 150 -20.25 -16.66 1.52
N SER A 151 -19.65 -15.67 2.17
CA SER A 151 -20.00 -15.30 3.53
C SER A 151 -21.26 -14.42 3.58
N PRO A 152 -22.14 -14.60 4.58
CA PRO A 152 -23.36 -13.78 4.72
C PRO A 152 -23.05 -12.29 4.90
N SER A 153 -21.97 -11.98 5.62
CA SER A 153 -21.49 -10.64 5.92
C SER A 153 -20.06 -10.44 5.42
N LEU A 154 -19.63 -9.18 5.33
CA LEU A 154 -18.25 -8.85 5.00
C LEU A 154 -17.34 -9.07 6.21
N PRO A 155 -16.08 -9.48 5.98
CA PRO A 155 -15.09 -9.58 7.04
C PRO A 155 -14.83 -8.19 7.64
N PRO A 156 -14.62 -8.09 8.96
CA PRO A 156 -14.21 -6.84 9.58
C PRO A 156 -12.77 -6.52 9.16
N VAL A 157 -12.64 -5.62 8.19
CA VAL A 157 -11.36 -5.17 7.60
C VAL A 157 -11.04 -3.73 7.98
N GLU A 158 -11.75 -3.19 8.97
CA GLU A 158 -11.48 -1.88 9.53
C GLU A 158 -10.08 -1.84 10.15
N THR A 159 -9.25 -0.90 9.70
CA THR A 159 -7.89 -0.71 10.19
C THR A 159 -7.84 0.29 11.36
N PHE A 160 -8.89 1.10 11.54
CA PHE A 160 -9.05 2.00 12.68
C PHE A 160 -10.52 2.31 13.00
N SER A 161 -10.82 2.62 14.27
CA SER A 161 -12.18 2.82 14.77
C SER A 161 -12.82 4.15 14.30
N LYS A 162 -14.10 4.09 13.90
CA LYS A 162 -14.97 5.23 13.56
C LYS A 162 -14.98 6.31 14.66
N SER A 163 -14.85 5.92 15.94
CA SER A 163 -14.85 6.84 17.09
C SER A 163 -13.65 7.79 17.13
N THR A 164 -12.55 7.47 16.46
CA THR A 164 -11.46 8.43 16.38
C THR A 164 -11.85 9.58 15.45
N ALA A 165 -12.60 9.38 14.37
CA ALA A 165 -12.96 10.43 13.43
C ALA A 165 -13.94 11.50 13.96
N THR A 166 -14.73 11.22 14.99
CA THR A 166 -15.85 12.08 15.44
C THR A 166 -15.72 12.72 16.83
N LYS A 167 -14.84 12.22 17.72
CA LYS A 167 -14.83 12.70 19.12
C LYS A 167 -14.25 14.09 19.37
N ASP A 168 -13.67 14.75 18.37
CA ASP A 168 -13.00 16.05 18.56
C ASP A 168 -13.76 17.24 17.94
N ASN A 169 -14.97 17.02 17.40
CA ASN A 169 -15.84 18.09 16.89
C ASN A 169 -16.85 18.62 17.93
N GLU A 170 -16.83 18.07 19.14
CA GLU A 170 -17.52 18.68 20.28
C GLU A 170 -16.54 19.64 20.94
N ALA A 171 -16.77 20.94 20.74
CA ALA A 171 -16.10 21.99 21.50
C ALA A 171 -16.18 21.65 22.99
N PRO A 172 -15.12 21.88 23.78
CA PRO A 172 -15.21 21.69 25.22
C PRO A 172 -16.36 22.56 25.74
N ALA A 173 -17.35 21.91 26.38
CA ALA A 173 -18.38 22.61 27.11
C ALA A 173 -17.68 23.57 28.07
N GLN A 174 -17.96 24.87 27.89
CA GLN A 174 -17.46 25.88 28.81
C GLN A 174 -18.06 25.60 30.19
N VAL A 175 -17.19 25.31 31.15
CA VAL A 175 -17.48 25.29 32.57
C VAL A 175 -16.80 26.50 33.19
#